data_AF-A0A3D6DQM1-F1
#
_entry.id   AF-A0A3D6DQM1-F1
#
_cell.length_a   1.000
_cell.length_b   1.000
_cell.length_c   1.000
_cell.angle_alpha   90.00
_cell.angle_beta   90.00
_cell.angle_gamma   90.00
#
_symmetry.space_group_name_H-M   'P 1'
#
loop_
_entity.id
_entity.type
_entity.pdbx_description
1 polymer ?
#
loop_
_entity_poly.entity_id
_entity_poly.type
_entity_poly.pdbx_seq_one_letter_code
_entity_poly.pdbx_strand_id
1 'polypeptide(L)'
;MTSTRIEAPCGAPRSLFSYRKYWASRFGTAPFLPMSPAEMDELGWDSCDIILVTGDAYIDHPSFGMALIGRLLEAQGFRVGIISQPDWLSASAFRVLGKPNLFFGVTAGNMDSMVNRYTADRKPRSDDAYTPNAEPHRRPDHAVVVYAQRCREAFPGANIVIGSIEASLRRIAHYDYWSDKVRRSVLPDSKADLLIFGSAERAIVDLAHRLAAGESIAGIRDLRGTAFMVPRGQLPGSDWAEIDSTEVDTPGTLVRHPDPYAMTPAGGPDGKEAGCASQSSGAAGLAGQPRTQVIQMQFQSHLRMPKLDR
;
A
#
# COMPACT_ATOMS: atom_id res chain seq x y z
N MET A 1 35.47 8.62 9.36
CA MET A 1 34.44 9.17 10.28
C MET A 1 33.22 8.30 10.18
N THR A 2 33.06 7.40 11.13
CA THR A 2 32.04 6.36 11.16
C THR A 2 30.70 7.01 11.46
N SER A 3 29.79 7.01 10.49
CA SER A 3 28.42 7.52 10.66
C SER A 3 27.68 6.63 11.65
N THR A 4 27.52 7.09 12.89
CA THR A 4 26.71 6.45 13.91
C THR A 4 25.26 6.38 13.42
N ARG A 5 24.77 5.18 13.12
CA ARG A 5 23.33 4.95 12.89
C ARG A 5 22.60 5.30 14.17
N ILE A 6 21.78 6.34 14.15
CA ILE A 6 20.78 6.55 15.19
C ILE A 6 19.69 5.50 14.93
N GLU A 7 19.85 4.33 15.56
CA GLU A 7 18.75 3.37 15.66
C GLU A 7 17.67 3.99 16.54
N ALA A 8 16.47 4.13 15.97
CA ALA A 8 15.30 4.55 16.74
C ALA A 8 15.01 3.46 17.79
N PRO A 9 14.62 3.84 19.02
CA PRO A 9 14.27 2.87 20.05
C PRO A 9 13.15 1.96 19.54
N CYS A 10 13.27 0.66 19.84
CA CYS A 10 12.34 -0.39 19.44
C CYS A 10 10.90 0.00 19.79
N GLY A 11 10.06 0.25 18.77
CA GLY A 11 8.61 0.40 18.90
C GLY A 11 8.00 1.72 18.43
N ALA A 12 8.75 2.83 18.36
CA ALA A 12 8.21 4.10 17.87
C ALA A 12 8.40 4.26 16.36
N PRO A 13 7.36 4.63 15.58
CA PRO A 13 7.50 4.83 14.15
C PRO A 13 8.45 6.01 13.87
N ARG A 14 9.43 5.81 12.98
CA ARG A 14 10.34 6.87 12.54
C ARG A 14 9.54 8.05 11.96
N SER A 15 9.97 9.26 12.26
CA SER A 15 9.38 10.48 11.69
C SER A 15 9.59 10.51 10.18
N LEU A 16 8.56 10.90 9.41
CA LEU A 16 8.61 10.97 7.95
C LEU A 16 9.75 11.88 7.44
N PHE A 17 10.08 12.93 8.18
CA PHE A 17 11.07 13.94 7.78
C PHE A 17 12.40 13.82 8.53
N SER A 18 12.64 12.70 9.24
CA SER A 18 13.94 12.49 9.91
C SER A 18 15.02 11.95 8.97
N TYR A 19 14.67 11.50 7.76
CA TYR A 19 15.65 11.06 6.78
C TYR A 19 16.47 12.26 6.29
N ARG A 20 17.78 12.05 6.10
CA ARG A 20 18.58 13.02 5.37
C ARG A 20 18.03 13.10 3.95
N LYS A 21 17.71 14.31 3.49
CA LYS A 21 17.24 14.51 2.11
C LYS A 21 18.22 13.91 1.11
N TYR A 22 17.67 13.27 0.09
CA TYR A 22 18.44 12.71 -1.01
C TYR A 22 19.22 13.81 -1.75
N TRP A 23 20.32 13.43 -2.40
CA TRP A 23 21.29 14.39 -2.98
C TRP A 23 20.65 15.32 -4.02
N ALA A 24 19.62 14.83 -4.71
CA ALA A 24 18.94 15.57 -5.77
C ALA A 24 18.08 16.74 -5.24
N SER A 25 17.90 16.87 -3.92
CA SER A 25 17.28 18.06 -3.29
C SER A 25 17.94 19.39 -3.67
N ARG A 26 19.19 19.36 -4.16
CA ARG A 26 19.89 20.55 -4.69
C ARG A 26 19.24 21.17 -5.92
N PHE A 27 18.42 20.42 -6.66
CA PHE A 27 17.68 20.93 -7.82
C PHE A 27 16.40 21.68 -7.42
N GLY A 28 16.04 21.71 -6.13
CA GLY A 28 14.80 22.32 -5.66
C GLY A 28 13.58 21.44 -5.93
N THR A 29 12.40 22.06 -5.89
CA THR A 29 11.10 21.43 -6.13
C THR A 29 10.54 21.91 -7.47
N ALA A 30 9.95 21.01 -8.24
CA ALA A 30 9.32 21.33 -9.50
C ALA A 30 7.96 22.04 -9.26
N PRO A 31 7.59 23.06 -10.05
CA PRO A 31 6.25 23.67 -9.97
C PRO A 31 5.14 22.64 -10.16
N PHE A 32 5.33 21.72 -11.11
CA PHE A 32 4.54 20.51 -11.35
C PHE A 32 5.50 19.34 -11.56
N LEU A 33 5.09 18.12 -11.20
CA LEU A 33 5.90 16.94 -11.52
C LEU A 33 6.00 16.80 -13.06
N PRO A 34 7.20 16.65 -13.64
CA PRO A 34 7.36 16.59 -15.09
C PRO A 34 6.68 15.35 -15.67
N MET A 35 6.04 15.54 -16.82
CA MET A 35 5.39 14.49 -17.62
C MET A 35 6.11 14.24 -18.95
N SER A 36 7.07 15.10 -19.31
CA SER A 36 7.82 15.05 -20.56
C SER A 36 9.32 15.31 -20.38
N PRO A 37 10.17 14.89 -21.33
CA PRO A 37 11.58 15.26 -21.35
C PRO A 37 11.83 16.77 -21.35
N ALA A 38 11.01 17.54 -22.08
CA ALA A 38 11.16 19.00 -22.13
C ALA A 38 10.96 19.65 -20.75
N GLU A 39 9.98 19.20 -19.98
CA GLU A 39 9.78 19.67 -18.60
C GLU A 39 10.93 19.21 -17.68
N MET A 40 11.51 18.02 -17.90
CA MET A 40 12.73 17.61 -17.17
C MET A 40 13.93 18.51 -17.52
N ASP A 41 14.09 18.88 -18.79
CA ASP A 41 15.16 19.77 -19.24
C ASP A 41 15.03 21.17 -18.61
N GLU A 42 13.81 21.71 -18.50
CA GLU A 42 13.52 22.97 -17.80
C GLU A 42 13.90 22.92 -16.32
N LEU A 43 13.77 21.74 -15.69
CA LEU A 43 14.19 21.48 -14.30
C LEU A 43 15.69 21.15 -14.18
N GLY A 44 16.41 21.00 -15.29
CA GLY A 44 17.80 20.57 -15.34
C GLY A 44 18.01 19.12 -14.91
N TRP A 45 17.01 18.26 -15.10
CA TRP A 45 17.03 16.86 -14.72
C TRP A 45 17.40 15.98 -15.92
N ASP A 46 18.43 15.13 -15.76
CA ASP A 46 18.81 14.12 -16.76
C ASP A 46 17.94 12.84 -16.70
N SER A 47 17.28 12.62 -15.57
CA SER A 47 16.54 11.40 -15.25
C SER A 47 15.64 11.62 -14.03
N CYS A 48 14.58 10.81 -13.92
CA CYS A 48 13.80 10.69 -12.69
C CYS A 48 14.38 9.61 -11.78
N ASP A 49 14.37 9.86 -10.47
CA ASP A 49 14.69 8.81 -9.50
C ASP A 49 13.51 7.86 -9.33
N ILE A 50 12.30 8.41 -9.34
CA ILE A 50 11.04 7.68 -9.22
C ILE A 50 10.08 8.19 -10.30
N ILE A 51 9.41 7.27 -11.00
CA ILE A 51 8.35 7.62 -11.96
C ILE A 51 7.04 7.05 -11.45
N LEU A 52 6.06 7.91 -11.22
CA LEU A 52 4.70 7.49 -10.88
C LEU A 52 3.89 7.26 -12.16
N VAL A 53 3.13 6.17 -12.22
CA VAL A 53 2.24 5.87 -13.33
C VAL A 53 0.82 5.74 -12.80
N THR A 54 -0.09 6.56 -13.32
CA THR A 54 -1.46 6.67 -12.80
C THR A 54 -2.51 6.53 -13.89
N GLY A 55 -3.65 5.92 -13.54
CA GLY A 55 -4.84 5.83 -14.40
C GLY A 55 -5.77 7.04 -14.32
N ASP A 56 -5.48 8.00 -13.44
CA ASP A 56 -6.16 9.30 -13.38
C ASP A 56 -5.36 10.37 -14.12
N ALA A 57 -6.04 11.47 -14.48
CA ALA A 57 -5.42 12.74 -14.86
C ALA A 57 -4.46 13.23 -13.75
N TYR A 58 -3.35 13.84 -14.16
CA TYR A 58 -2.48 14.53 -13.22
C TYR A 58 -3.11 15.84 -12.76
N ILE A 59 -3.68 15.82 -11.55
CA ILE A 59 -4.12 17.00 -10.81
C ILE A 59 -3.27 17.08 -9.55
N ASP A 60 -2.46 18.12 -9.43
CA ASP A 60 -1.54 18.31 -8.31
C ASP A 60 -2.27 18.85 -7.06
N HIS A 61 -3.11 17.99 -6.46
CA HIS A 61 -3.96 18.32 -5.33
C HIS A 61 -3.91 17.21 -4.27
N PRO A 62 -3.93 17.52 -2.96
CA PRO A 62 -3.81 16.51 -1.89
C PRO A 62 -4.95 15.49 -1.85
N SER A 63 -6.07 15.72 -2.53
CA SER A 63 -7.13 14.71 -2.68
C SER A 63 -6.78 13.60 -3.67
N PHE A 64 -5.68 13.74 -4.42
CA PHE A 64 -5.18 12.73 -5.34
C PHE A 64 -3.97 12.02 -4.75
N GLY A 65 -4.10 10.71 -4.53
CA GLY A 65 -3.07 9.94 -3.83
C GLY A 65 -1.71 9.96 -4.54
N MET A 66 -1.70 9.91 -5.87
CA MET A 66 -0.45 10.00 -6.65
C MET A 66 0.27 11.34 -6.49
N ALA A 67 -0.47 12.45 -6.37
CA ALA A 67 0.11 13.78 -6.25
C ALA A 67 0.69 13.96 -4.86
N LEU A 68 -0.07 13.57 -3.82
CA LEU A 68 0.41 13.56 -2.44
C LEU A 68 1.69 12.73 -2.28
N ILE A 69 1.72 11.52 -2.83
CA ILE A 69 2.90 10.65 -2.76
C ILE A 69 4.07 11.24 -3.56
N GLY A 70 3.82 11.80 -4.74
CA GLY A 70 4.85 12.45 -5.54
C GLY A 70 5.49 13.63 -4.81
N ARG A 71 4.68 14.51 -4.22
CA ARG A 71 5.16 15.64 -3.41
C ARG A 71 5.85 15.21 -2.12
N LEU A 72 5.37 14.13 -1.49
CA LEU A 72 6.04 13.55 -0.32
C LEU A 72 7.45 13.06 -0.68
N LEU A 73 7.61 12.35 -1.80
CA LEU A 73 8.90 11.85 -2.28
C LEU A 73 9.83 13.01 -2.72
N GLU A 74 9.29 14.02 -3.38
CA GLU A 74 10.04 15.25 -3.70
C GLU A 74 10.52 15.97 -2.43
N ALA A 75 9.70 16.04 -1.38
CA ALA A 75 10.09 16.60 -0.09
C ALA A 75 11.23 15.81 0.60
N GLN A 76 11.38 14.53 0.28
CA GLN A 76 12.54 13.71 0.67
C GLN A 76 13.79 13.98 -0.19
N GLY A 77 13.68 14.81 -1.24
CA GLY A 77 14.78 15.20 -2.12
C GLY A 77 14.95 14.34 -3.37
N PHE A 78 13.97 13.51 -3.72
CA PHE A 78 14.00 12.71 -4.95
C PHE A 78 13.45 13.49 -6.14
N ARG A 79 13.97 13.22 -7.34
CA ARG A 79 13.38 13.69 -8.60
C ARG A 79 12.26 12.76 -8.99
N VAL A 80 11.03 13.29 -9.00
CA VAL A 80 9.83 12.49 -9.24
C VAL A 80 9.15 12.96 -10.52
N GLY A 81 9.00 12.06 -11.48
CA GLY A 81 8.20 12.30 -12.67
C GLY A 81 6.86 11.57 -12.60
N ILE A 82 5.92 11.94 -13.45
CA ILE A 82 4.62 11.28 -13.53
C ILE A 82 4.19 11.00 -14.97
N ILE A 83 3.61 9.82 -15.19
CA ILE A 83 2.99 9.42 -16.45
C ILE A 83 1.51 9.20 -16.16
N SER A 84 0.70 10.13 -16.66
CA SER A 84 -0.76 10.16 -16.46
C SER A 84 -1.48 9.55 -17.65
N GLN A 85 -2.33 8.56 -17.41
CA GLN A 85 -3.16 7.89 -18.42
C GLN A 85 -2.38 7.51 -19.70
N PRO A 86 -1.24 6.80 -19.58
CA PRO A 86 -0.49 6.37 -20.76
C PRO A 86 -1.34 5.43 -21.62
N ASP A 87 -1.15 5.52 -22.94
CA ASP A 87 -1.67 4.51 -23.86
C ASP A 87 -1.06 3.15 -23.54
N TRP A 88 -1.89 2.23 -23.05
CA TRP A 88 -1.48 0.89 -22.62
C TRP A 88 -1.44 -0.13 -23.74
N LEU A 89 -1.80 0.26 -24.96
CA LEU A 89 -1.67 -0.62 -26.12
C LEU A 89 -0.19 -0.81 -26.52
N SER A 90 0.69 0.07 -26.07
CA SER A 90 2.13 0.02 -26.34
C SER A 90 2.98 0.36 -25.11
N ALA A 91 4.14 -0.28 -24.97
CA ALA A 91 5.14 0.10 -23.98
C ALA A 91 5.83 1.44 -24.26
N SER A 92 5.68 2.03 -25.46
CA SER A 92 6.29 3.32 -25.82
C SER A 92 5.85 4.46 -24.92
N ALA A 93 4.57 4.51 -24.53
CA ALA A 93 4.04 5.55 -23.64
C ALA A 93 4.70 5.53 -22.25
N PHE A 94 5.21 4.37 -21.82
CA PHE A 94 5.88 4.17 -20.54
C PHE A 94 7.39 4.47 -20.61
N ARG A 95 7.92 4.79 -21.80
CA ARG A 95 9.32 5.17 -22.01
C ARG A 95 9.54 6.69 -22.05
N VAL A 96 8.46 7.48 -22.01
CA VAL A 96 8.51 8.93 -22.25
C VAL A 96 9.45 9.68 -21.30
N LEU A 97 9.55 9.25 -20.03
CA LEU A 97 10.46 9.83 -19.03
C LEU A 97 11.77 9.03 -18.84
N GLY A 98 12.02 8.01 -19.65
CA GLY A 98 13.16 7.13 -19.49
C GLY A 98 13.01 6.12 -18.33
N LYS A 99 14.13 5.50 -17.95
CA LYS A 99 14.19 4.52 -16.86
C LYS A 99 14.36 5.25 -15.52
N PRO A 100 13.57 4.94 -14.47
CA PRO A 100 13.77 5.52 -13.15
C PRO A 100 15.03 4.93 -12.50
N ASN A 101 15.74 5.75 -11.72
CA ASN A 101 16.93 5.29 -11.00
C ASN A 101 16.60 4.31 -9.86
N LEU A 102 15.43 4.45 -9.24
CA LEU A 102 14.99 3.65 -8.09
C LEU A 102 13.86 2.69 -8.46
N PHE A 103 12.68 3.20 -8.83
CA PHE A 103 11.52 2.37 -9.18
C PHE A 103 10.42 3.12 -9.95
N PHE A 104 9.56 2.33 -10.62
CA PHE A 104 8.24 2.76 -11.06
C PHE A 104 7.22 2.56 -9.95
N GLY A 105 6.46 3.59 -9.59
CA GLY A 105 5.32 3.52 -8.67
C GLY A 105 4.00 3.49 -9.44
N VAL A 106 3.27 2.38 -9.44
CA VAL A 106 2.11 2.17 -10.31
C VAL A 106 0.80 2.15 -9.51
N THR A 107 -0.20 2.89 -9.98
CA THR A 107 -1.54 2.98 -9.41
C THR A 107 -2.62 3.03 -10.50
N ALA A 108 -3.81 2.50 -10.21
CA ALA A 108 -5.01 2.69 -11.05
C ALA A 108 -5.59 4.11 -10.95
N GLY A 109 -5.16 4.89 -9.95
CA GLY A 109 -5.72 6.20 -9.60
C GLY A 109 -6.36 6.19 -8.21
N ASN A 110 -7.28 7.13 -7.99
CA ASN A 110 -8.10 7.33 -6.81
C ASN A 110 -9.27 6.34 -6.71
N MET A 111 -9.65 5.71 -7.82
CA MET A 111 -10.66 4.67 -7.88
C MET A 111 -10.12 3.39 -8.52
N ASP A 112 -10.72 2.26 -8.17
CA ASP A 112 -10.50 0.99 -8.89
C ASP A 112 -10.97 1.12 -10.34
N SER A 113 -10.14 0.64 -11.27
CA SER A 113 -10.35 0.78 -12.71
C SER A 113 -11.66 0.17 -13.20
N MET A 114 -12.12 -0.92 -12.56
CA MET A 114 -13.37 -1.57 -12.91
C MET A 114 -14.57 -0.78 -12.38
N VAL A 115 -14.51 -0.32 -11.12
CA VAL A 115 -15.58 0.49 -10.52
C VAL A 115 -15.75 1.82 -11.26
N ASN A 116 -14.64 2.36 -11.74
CA ASN A 116 -14.65 3.60 -12.50
C ASN A 116 -15.23 3.43 -13.92
N ARG A 117 -15.02 2.26 -14.56
CA ARG A 117 -15.52 2.00 -15.91
C ARG A 117 -16.93 1.42 -15.94
N TYR A 118 -17.35 0.70 -14.91
CA TYR A 118 -18.62 -0.04 -14.90
C TYR A 118 -19.48 0.33 -13.68
N THR A 119 -20.79 0.25 -13.86
CA THR A 119 -21.78 0.30 -12.78
C THR A 119 -21.81 -1.04 -12.03
N ALA A 120 -22.45 -1.07 -10.86
CA ALA A 120 -22.65 -2.31 -10.10
C ALA A 120 -23.37 -3.38 -10.94
N ASP A 121 -24.28 -2.98 -11.84
CA ASP A 121 -24.97 -3.88 -12.77
C ASP A 121 -24.12 -4.28 -14.00
N ARG A 122 -22.81 -4.04 -13.97
CA ARG A 122 -21.86 -4.33 -15.06
C ARG A 122 -22.12 -3.59 -16.37
N LYS A 123 -22.87 -2.49 -16.33
CA LYS A 123 -23.05 -1.60 -17.49
C LYS A 123 -21.87 -0.63 -17.59
N PRO A 124 -21.26 -0.44 -18.78
CA PRO A 124 -20.25 0.58 -19.00
C PRO A 124 -20.79 1.98 -18.66
N ARG A 125 -19.95 2.80 -18.01
CA ARG A 125 -20.19 4.23 -17.82
C ARG A 125 -19.80 4.99 -19.09
N SER A 126 -20.54 6.07 -19.37
CA SER A 126 -20.27 6.97 -20.49
C SER A 126 -19.15 7.97 -20.21
N ASP A 127 -18.81 8.16 -18.94
CA ASP A 127 -17.89 9.16 -18.45
C ASP A 127 -16.88 8.59 -17.44
N ASP A 128 -15.73 9.25 -17.33
CA ASP A 128 -14.70 8.97 -16.33
C ASP A 128 -14.37 10.23 -15.54
N ALA A 129 -14.77 10.27 -14.26
CA ALA A 129 -14.67 11.45 -13.41
C ALA A 129 -13.22 11.92 -13.15
N TYR A 130 -12.21 11.07 -13.38
CA TYR A 130 -10.80 11.43 -13.20
C TYR A 130 -10.04 11.53 -14.52
N THR A 131 -10.75 11.66 -15.64
CA THR A 131 -10.16 11.86 -16.96
C THR A 131 -10.44 13.28 -17.46
N PRO A 132 -9.50 13.92 -18.20
CA PRO A 132 -9.79 15.21 -18.82
C PRO A 132 -11.04 15.15 -19.69
N ASN A 133 -11.89 16.17 -19.59
CA ASN A 133 -13.19 16.24 -20.29
C ASN A 133 -14.14 15.06 -20.01
N ALA A 134 -13.90 14.31 -18.94
CA ALA A 134 -14.63 13.10 -18.58
C ALA A 134 -14.66 12.02 -19.69
N GLU A 135 -13.64 11.99 -20.56
CA GLU A 135 -13.57 11.05 -21.67
C GLU A 135 -13.60 9.59 -21.16
N PRO A 136 -14.45 8.71 -21.72
CA PRO A 136 -14.42 7.30 -21.37
C PRO A 136 -13.18 6.64 -21.99
N HIS A 137 -12.82 5.46 -21.47
CA HIS A 137 -11.81 4.57 -22.06
C HIS A 137 -10.39 5.17 -22.15
N ARG A 138 -9.99 5.97 -21.16
CA ARG A 138 -8.61 6.49 -21.03
C ARG A 138 -7.71 5.70 -20.08
N ARG A 139 -8.22 4.60 -19.52
CA ARG A 139 -7.46 3.60 -18.75
C ARG A 139 -7.97 2.18 -19.03
N PRO A 140 -7.12 1.14 -18.90
CA PRO A 140 -7.54 -0.25 -19.07
C PRO A 140 -8.30 -0.78 -17.85
N ASP A 141 -9.00 -1.89 -18.06
CA ASP A 141 -9.50 -2.74 -16.98
C ASP A 141 -8.32 -3.37 -16.24
N HIS A 142 -8.40 -3.44 -14.91
CA HIS A 142 -7.30 -3.88 -14.04
C HIS A 142 -6.00 -3.09 -14.30
N ALA A 143 -6.12 -1.76 -14.28
CA ALA A 143 -5.07 -0.83 -14.66
C ALA A 143 -3.73 -1.09 -13.96
N VAL A 144 -3.71 -1.45 -12.68
CA VAL A 144 -2.46 -1.77 -11.95
C VAL A 144 -1.70 -2.90 -12.64
N VAL A 145 -2.39 -3.97 -13.05
CA VAL A 145 -1.75 -5.13 -13.70
C VAL A 145 -1.19 -4.72 -15.05
N VAL A 146 -2.00 -4.06 -15.88
CA VAL A 146 -1.61 -3.67 -17.24
C VAL A 146 -0.45 -2.69 -17.20
N TYR A 147 -0.52 -1.65 -16.37
CA TYR A 147 0.54 -0.65 -16.26
C TYR A 147 1.83 -1.22 -15.68
N ALA A 148 1.76 -2.11 -14.68
CA ALA A 148 2.95 -2.77 -14.15
C ALA A 148 3.64 -3.63 -15.23
N GLN A 149 2.87 -4.40 -16.01
CA GLN A 149 3.42 -5.18 -17.11
C GLN A 149 4.04 -4.30 -18.19
N ARG A 150 3.42 -3.16 -18.53
CA ARG A 150 3.97 -2.21 -19.50
C ARG A 150 5.24 -1.51 -19.01
N CYS A 151 5.33 -1.17 -17.72
CA CYS A 151 6.57 -0.69 -17.12
C CYS A 151 7.69 -1.73 -17.25
N ARG A 152 7.37 -3.02 -17.00
CA ARG A 152 8.33 -4.12 -17.13
C ARG A 152 8.80 -4.32 -18.57
N GLU A 153 7.89 -4.22 -19.53
CA GLU A 153 8.18 -4.30 -20.96
C GLU A 153 8.99 -3.09 -21.44
N ALA A 154 8.67 -1.89 -20.94
CA ALA A 154 9.39 -0.67 -21.25
C ALA A 154 10.86 -0.74 -20.81
N PHE A 155 11.09 -1.20 -19.58
CA PHE A 155 12.42 -1.32 -18.98
C PHE A 155 12.57 -2.63 -18.18
N PRO A 156 13.06 -3.70 -18.83
CA PRO A 156 13.41 -4.93 -18.15
C PRO A 156 14.41 -4.67 -17.01
N GLY A 157 14.13 -5.24 -15.84
CA GLY A 157 14.97 -5.07 -14.64
C GLY A 157 14.80 -3.76 -13.87
N ALA A 158 13.88 -2.85 -14.28
CA ALA A 158 13.47 -1.76 -13.39
C ALA A 158 12.62 -2.32 -12.23
N ASN A 159 12.79 -1.76 -11.03
CA ASN A 159 11.92 -2.11 -9.90
C ASN A 159 10.51 -1.57 -10.13
N ILE A 160 9.50 -2.38 -9.83
CA ILE A 160 8.08 -2.03 -10.00
C ILE A 160 7.38 -2.20 -8.66
N VAL A 161 6.88 -1.08 -8.14
CA VAL A 161 6.14 -0.99 -6.88
C VAL A 161 4.70 -0.65 -7.21
N ILE A 162 3.75 -1.48 -6.77
CA ILE A 162 2.32 -1.26 -6.97
C ILE A 162 1.65 -0.83 -5.67
N GLY A 163 0.60 -0.01 -5.76
CA GLY A 163 -0.13 0.46 -4.57
C GLY A 163 -1.51 1.01 -4.89
N SER A 164 -2.00 1.89 -4.01
CA SER A 164 -3.37 2.42 -4.01
C SER A 164 -4.44 1.38 -3.71
N ILE A 165 -5.71 1.79 -3.83
CA ILE A 165 -6.91 1.00 -3.50
C ILE A 165 -6.96 -0.30 -4.30
N GLU A 166 -6.74 -0.24 -5.62
CA GLU A 166 -6.84 -1.42 -6.48
C GLU A 166 -5.83 -2.52 -6.10
N ALA A 167 -4.55 -2.17 -5.87
CA ALA A 167 -3.56 -3.14 -5.42
C ALA A 167 -3.83 -3.61 -3.98
N SER A 168 -4.15 -2.68 -3.07
CA SER A 168 -4.37 -2.97 -1.66
C SER A 168 -5.48 -3.98 -1.42
N LEU A 169 -6.61 -3.83 -2.12
CA LEU A 169 -7.77 -4.72 -2.00
C LEU A 169 -7.51 -6.08 -2.64
N ARG A 170 -6.68 -6.14 -3.69
CA ARG A 170 -6.35 -7.37 -4.43
C ARG A 170 -5.04 -8.04 -3.96
N ARG A 171 -4.49 -7.62 -2.82
CA ARG A 171 -3.18 -8.10 -2.32
C ARG A 171 -3.19 -9.56 -1.88
N ILE A 172 -4.33 -10.06 -1.42
CA ILE A 172 -4.57 -11.46 -1.06
C ILE A 172 -5.58 -12.09 -2.03
N ALA A 173 -5.84 -13.39 -1.87
CA ALA A 173 -6.94 -14.02 -2.58
C ALA A 173 -8.25 -13.28 -2.26
N HIS A 174 -9.03 -12.99 -3.31
CA HIS A 174 -10.24 -12.18 -3.21
C HIS A 174 -11.29 -12.68 -4.19
N TYR A 175 -12.56 -12.51 -3.84
CA TYR A 175 -13.65 -12.72 -4.77
C TYR A 175 -13.74 -11.51 -5.73
N ASP A 176 -13.61 -11.77 -7.02
CA ASP A 176 -13.72 -10.77 -8.07
C ASP A 176 -15.15 -10.77 -8.62
N TYR A 177 -15.92 -9.76 -8.22
CA TYR A 177 -17.33 -9.60 -8.61
C TYR A 177 -17.53 -9.57 -10.14
N TRP A 178 -16.56 -9.05 -10.89
CA TRP A 178 -16.65 -8.88 -12.34
C TRP A 178 -16.59 -10.21 -13.09
N SER A 179 -15.69 -11.10 -12.66
CA SER A 179 -15.53 -12.44 -13.27
C SER A 179 -16.26 -13.57 -12.53
N ASP A 180 -16.92 -13.26 -11.40
CA ASP A 180 -17.62 -14.22 -10.53
C ASP A 180 -16.74 -15.39 -10.08
N LYS A 181 -15.50 -15.08 -9.69
CA LYS A 181 -14.48 -16.07 -9.32
C LYS A 181 -13.62 -15.58 -8.16
N VAL A 182 -13.11 -16.53 -7.38
CA VAL A 182 -12.01 -16.25 -6.45
C VAL A 182 -10.72 -16.15 -7.26
N ARG A 183 -10.08 -14.98 -7.24
CA ARG A 183 -8.78 -14.74 -7.86
C ARG A 183 -7.68 -14.78 -6.80
N ARG A 184 -6.49 -15.19 -7.24
CA ARG A 184 -5.26 -15.07 -6.45
C ARG A 184 -4.88 -13.61 -6.22
N SER A 185 -3.82 -13.37 -5.45
CA SER A 185 -3.19 -12.05 -5.31
C SER A 185 -2.90 -11.42 -6.68
N VAL A 186 -2.93 -10.09 -6.75
CA VAL A 186 -2.52 -9.32 -7.94
C VAL A 186 -1.01 -9.42 -8.22
N LEU A 187 -0.18 -9.79 -7.24
CA LEU A 187 1.28 -9.84 -7.36
C LEU A 187 1.76 -10.80 -8.48
N PRO A 188 1.32 -12.08 -8.57
CA PRO A 188 1.64 -12.96 -9.69
C PRO A 188 1.27 -12.42 -11.08
N ASP A 189 0.13 -11.74 -11.19
CA ASP A 189 -0.40 -11.26 -12.46
C ASP A 189 0.33 -9.97 -12.91
N SER A 190 0.56 -9.04 -11.99
CA SER A 190 1.26 -7.78 -12.25
C SER A 190 2.77 -7.93 -12.45
N LYS A 191 3.38 -8.99 -11.89
CA LYS A 191 4.85 -9.17 -11.83
C LYS A 191 5.58 -7.99 -11.15
N ALA A 192 4.88 -7.31 -10.24
CA ALA A 192 5.46 -6.27 -9.41
C ALA A 192 6.44 -6.89 -8.40
N ASP A 193 7.50 -6.15 -8.07
CA ASP A 193 8.53 -6.58 -7.13
C ASP A 193 8.05 -6.40 -5.67
N LEU A 194 7.22 -5.37 -5.44
CA LEU A 194 6.67 -5.04 -4.13
C LEU A 194 5.28 -4.41 -4.27
N LEU A 195 4.37 -4.75 -3.36
CA LEU A 195 3.07 -4.10 -3.19
C LEU A 195 3.06 -3.37 -1.87
N ILE A 196 2.64 -2.10 -1.85
CA ILE A 196 2.43 -1.32 -0.63
C ILE A 196 0.93 -1.09 -0.43
N PHE A 197 0.43 -1.36 0.77
CA PHE A 197 -1.01 -1.26 1.08
C PHE A 197 -1.30 -0.48 2.35
N GLY A 198 -2.51 0.08 2.43
CA GLY A 198 -2.92 0.96 3.53
C GLY A 198 -2.27 2.35 3.46
N SER A 199 -1.97 2.95 4.61
CA SER A 199 -1.26 4.23 4.71
C SER A 199 0.22 4.05 4.32
N ALA A 200 0.51 4.34 3.06
CA ALA A 200 1.77 4.01 2.40
C ALA A 200 2.90 5.01 2.63
N GLU A 201 2.64 6.19 3.21
CA GLU A 201 3.58 7.32 3.27
C GLU A 201 4.91 6.94 3.94
N ARG A 202 4.84 6.22 5.06
CA ARG A 202 6.06 5.77 5.77
C ARG A 202 6.78 4.67 4.99
N ALA A 203 6.02 3.72 4.45
CA ALA A 203 6.57 2.58 3.73
C ALA A 203 7.27 3.01 2.43
N ILE A 204 6.67 3.91 1.65
CA ILE A 204 7.24 4.39 0.40
C ILE A 204 8.49 5.26 0.62
N VAL A 205 8.50 6.09 1.68
CA VAL A 205 9.68 6.89 2.04
C VAL A 205 10.82 5.99 2.48
N ASP A 206 10.56 5.00 3.33
CA ASP A 206 11.59 4.07 3.78
C ASP A 206 12.14 3.22 2.62
N LEU A 207 11.25 2.71 1.75
CA LEU A 207 11.64 2.01 0.53
C LEU A 207 12.54 2.86 -0.36
N ALA A 208 12.14 4.10 -0.66
CA ALA A 208 12.90 4.98 -1.53
C ALA A 208 14.32 5.24 -0.99
N HIS A 209 14.45 5.49 0.31
CA HIS A 209 15.76 5.70 0.95
C HIS A 209 16.62 4.43 0.98
N ARG A 210 16.02 3.25 1.20
CA ARG A 210 16.74 1.97 1.18
C ARG A 210 17.26 1.62 -0.22
N LEU A 211 16.41 1.79 -1.24
CA LEU A 211 16.84 1.62 -2.64
C LEU A 211 17.91 2.63 -3.02
N ALA A 212 17.79 3.88 -2.58
CA ALA A 212 18.79 4.93 -2.79
C ALA A 212 20.13 4.65 -2.10
N ALA A 213 20.11 3.88 -0.99
CA ALA A 213 21.30 3.39 -0.32
C ALA A 213 21.92 2.13 -0.99
N GLY A 214 21.34 1.65 -2.10
CA GLY A 214 21.83 0.51 -2.86
C GLY A 214 21.30 -0.84 -2.38
N GLU A 215 20.33 -0.87 -1.46
CA GLU A 215 19.69 -2.13 -1.07
C GLU A 215 18.84 -2.68 -2.22
N SER A 216 18.93 -4.00 -2.48
CA SER A 216 18.08 -4.61 -3.51
C SER A 216 16.64 -4.70 -3.01
N ILE A 217 15.66 -4.44 -3.90
CA ILE A 217 14.24 -4.57 -3.55
C ILE A 217 13.88 -5.99 -3.05
N ALA A 218 14.57 -7.01 -3.56
CA ALA A 218 14.39 -8.40 -3.14
C ALA A 218 14.93 -8.69 -1.73
N GLY A 219 15.78 -7.83 -1.16
CA GLY A 219 16.28 -7.93 0.21
C GLY A 219 15.37 -7.27 1.25
N ILE A 220 14.47 -6.39 0.81
CA ILE A 220 13.59 -5.60 1.68
C ILE A 220 12.36 -6.44 2.05
N ARG A 221 12.44 -7.17 3.17
CA ARG A 221 11.39 -8.11 3.63
C ARG A 221 10.78 -7.76 4.99
N ASP A 222 11.40 -6.82 5.69
CA ASP A 222 11.01 -6.32 7.01
C ASP A 222 10.19 -5.02 6.93
N LEU A 223 9.93 -4.52 5.72
CA LEU A 223 9.17 -3.28 5.50
C LEU A 223 7.67 -3.51 5.78
N ARG A 224 7.19 -2.90 6.87
CA ARG A 224 5.77 -2.99 7.29
C ARG A 224 4.84 -2.37 6.23
N GLY A 225 3.64 -2.95 6.11
CA GLY A 225 2.63 -2.48 5.14
C GLY A 225 2.92 -2.89 3.70
N THR A 226 3.71 -3.94 3.50
CA THR A 226 4.08 -4.44 2.17
C THR A 226 3.74 -5.91 1.97
N ALA A 227 3.54 -6.30 0.71
CA ALA A 227 3.36 -7.67 0.28
C ALA A 227 4.28 -7.95 -0.92
N PHE A 228 4.81 -9.15 -1.00
CA PHE A 228 5.74 -9.57 -2.05
C PHE A 228 5.64 -11.07 -2.26
N MET A 229 6.09 -11.53 -3.43
CA MET A 229 6.19 -12.96 -3.69
C MET A 229 7.40 -13.54 -2.95
N VAL A 230 7.20 -14.72 -2.35
CA VAL A 230 8.26 -15.55 -1.77
C VAL A 230 8.28 -16.93 -2.44
N PRO A 231 9.47 -17.51 -2.65
CA PRO A 231 9.62 -18.93 -2.92
C PRO A 231 8.82 -19.79 -1.93
N ARG A 232 8.27 -20.90 -2.44
CA ARG A 232 7.53 -21.85 -1.60
C ARG A 232 8.43 -22.39 -0.49
N GLY A 233 7.93 -22.38 0.75
CA GLY A 233 8.65 -22.83 1.94
C GLY A 233 9.65 -21.82 2.52
N GLN A 234 9.79 -20.64 1.92
CA GLN A 234 10.59 -19.57 2.53
C GLN A 234 9.76 -18.84 3.59
N LEU A 235 10.27 -18.83 4.82
CA LEU A 235 9.75 -18.02 5.92
C LEU A 235 10.69 -16.82 6.16
N PRO A 236 10.17 -15.65 6.58
CA PRO A 236 11.00 -14.48 6.90
C PRO A 236 11.97 -14.71 8.07
N GLY A 237 11.63 -15.63 8.98
CA GLY A 237 12.44 -15.99 10.14
C GLY A 237 11.94 -17.29 10.78
N SER A 238 12.69 -17.81 11.76
CA SER A 238 12.31 -19.02 12.52
C SER A 238 11.11 -18.82 13.44
N ASP A 239 10.73 -17.57 13.68
CA ASP A 239 9.60 -17.10 14.50
C ASP A 239 8.28 -17.00 13.73
N TRP A 240 8.29 -17.22 12.41
CA TRP A 240 7.09 -17.19 11.57
C TRP A 240 6.44 -18.57 11.48
N ALA A 241 5.11 -18.61 11.56
CA ALA A 241 4.31 -19.80 11.32
C ALA A 241 3.55 -19.68 9.99
N GLU A 242 3.50 -20.78 9.23
CA GLU A 242 2.68 -20.89 8.02
C GLU A 242 1.28 -21.41 8.39
N ILE A 243 0.24 -20.64 8.05
CA ILE A 243 -1.15 -21.08 8.17
C ILE A 243 -1.63 -21.50 6.78
N ASP A 244 -2.03 -22.76 6.66
CA ASP A 244 -2.55 -23.31 5.42
C ASP A 244 -3.99 -22.82 5.20
N SER A 245 -4.16 -21.86 4.29
CA SER A 245 -5.47 -21.28 3.95
C SER A 245 -6.14 -22.01 2.76
N THR A 246 -5.72 -23.23 2.43
CA THR A 246 -6.32 -24.02 1.33
C THR A 246 -7.60 -24.75 1.74
N GLU A 247 -7.85 -24.91 3.03
CA GLU A 247 -9.11 -25.40 3.57
C GLU A 247 -9.97 -24.20 3.99
N VAL A 248 -11.26 -24.21 3.62
CA VAL A 248 -12.22 -23.20 4.09
C VAL A 248 -12.52 -23.49 5.56
N ASP A 249 -12.43 -22.47 6.41
CA ASP A 249 -12.82 -22.56 7.80
C ASP A 249 -14.27 -23.06 7.89
N THR A 250 -14.49 -24.20 8.51
CA THR A 250 -15.84 -24.66 8.82
C THR A 250 -16.41 -23.80 9.93
N PRO A 251 -17.64 -23.27 9.82
CA PRO A 251 -18.26 -22.44 10.85
C PRO A 251 -18.19 -23.15 12.21
N GLY A 252 -17.35 -22.60 13.10
CA GLY A 252 -17.17 -23.08 14.46
C GLY A 252 -17.88 -22.19 15.48
N THR A 253 -17.55 -22.38 16.75
CA THR A 253 -18.00 -21.50 17.82
C THR A 253 -17.57 -20.06 17.51
N LEU A 254 -18.54 -19.14 17.45
CA LEU A 254 -18.28 -17.74 17.10
C LEU A 254 -17.27 -17.12 18.09
N VAL A 255 -16.05 -16.85 17.63
CA VAL A 255 -15.06 -16.11 18.42
C VAL A 255 -15.55 -14.67 18.54
N ARG A 256 -16.07 -14.30 19.71
CA ARG A 256 -16.47 -12.92 19.99
C ARG A 256 -15.21 -12.10 20.25
N HIS A 257 -14.70 -11.43 19.21
CA HIS A 257 -13.70 -10.40 19.41
C HIS A 257 -14.34 -9.21 20.14
N PRO A 258 -13.65 -8.59 21.12
CA PRO A 258 -14.09 -7.33 21.68
C PRO A 258 -14.16 -6.30 20.55
N ASP A 259 -15.26 -5.55 20.49
CA ASP A 259 -15.45 -4.50 19.48
C ASP A 259 -14.33 -3.45 19.62
N PRO A 260 -13.46 -3.27 18.60
CA PRO A 260 -12.36 -2.32 18.67
C PRO A 260 -12.83 -0.85 18.74
N TYR A 261 -14.11 -0.58 18.47
CA TYR A 261 -14.75 0.72 18.58
C TYR A 261 -15.70 0.84 19.78
N ALA A 262 -15.73 -0.17 20.66
CA ALA A 262 -16.47 -0.06 21.91
C ALA A 262 -15.91 1.11 22.71
N MET A 263 -16.74 2.16 22.86
CA MET A 263 -16.42 3.30 23.69
C MET A 263 -16.41 2.84 25.15
N THR A 264 -15.23 2.56 25.70
CA THR A 264 -15.08 2.39 27.13
C THR A 264 -15.42 3.74 27.78
N PRO A 265 -16.43 3.84 28.65
CA PRO A 265 -16.65 5.09 29.36
C PRO A 265 -15.37 5.41 30.12
N ALA A 266 -14.82 6.59 29.86
CA ALA A 266 -13.63 7.08 30.52
C ALA A 266 -13.92 7.32 32.00
N GLY A 267 -13.82 6.26 32.81
CA GLY A 267 -13.83 6.35 34.26
C GLY A 267 -12.48 6.86 34.75
N GLY A 268 -12.37 8.17 34.97
CA GLY A 268 -11.33 8.72 35.83
C GLY A 268 -11.53 8.26 37.29
N PRO A 269 -10.52 8.42 38.17
CA PRO A 269 -10.52 7.85 39.52
C PRO A 269 -11.63 8.36 40.45
N ASP A 270 -12.38 9.39 40.07
CA ASP A 270 -13.43 9.99 40.88
C ASP A 270 -14.77 9.95 40.12
N GLY A 271 -15.50 8.86 40.32
CA GLY A 271 -16.80 8.59 39.71
C GLY A 271 -17.86 9.65 40.00
N LYS A 272 -17.93 10.68 39.15
CA LYS A 272 -19.10 11.55 39.00
C LYS A 272 -19.52 11.61 37.54
N GLU A 273 -20.56 10.85 37.22
CA GLU A 273 -21.26 10.92 35.94
C GLU A 273 -22.08 12.22 35.87
N ALA A 274 -21.99 12.94 34.74
CA ALA A 274 -22.93 14.00 34.39
C ALA A 274 -24.22 13.34 33.86
N GLY A 275 -25.23 13.26 34.73
CA GLY A 275 -26.51 12.65 34.42
C GLY A 275 -27.37 13.48 33.47
N CYS A 276 -27.90 12.85 32.42
CA CYS A 276 -29.15 13.26 31.79
C CYS A 276 -30.13 12.10 31.97
N ALA A 277 -31.21 12.34 32.71
CA ALA A 277 -32.07 11.34 33.28
C ALA A 277 -33.08 10.75 32.28
N SER A 278 -33.23 9.43 32.31
CA SER A 278 -34.54 8.77 32.18
C SER A 278 -34.51 7.46 32.95
N GLN A 279 -35.24 7.40 34.06
CA GLN A 279 -35.37 6.22 34.91
C GLN A 279 -36.17 5.12 34.22
N SER A 280 -35.71 3.88 34.29
CA SER A 280 -36.60 2.73 34.52
C SER A 280 -35.83 1.62 35.25
N SER A 281 -36.53 1.01 36.19
CA SER A 281 -36.04 0.20 37.30
C SER A 281 -35.98 -1.30 36.99
N GLY A 282 -34.97 -1.98 37.54
CA GLY A 282 -35.15 -3.29 38.18
C GLY A 282 -34.39 -4.48 37.59
N ALA A 283 -33.38 -4.98 38.33
CA ALA A 283 -33.29 -6.33 38.90
C ALA A 283 -31.83 -6.82 39.03
N ALA A 284 -31.56 -7.52 40.14
CA ALA A 284 -30.23 -7.77 40.72
C ALA A 284 -29.67 -9.19 40.48
N GLY A 285 -28.36 -9.36 40.76
CA GLY A 285 -27.63 -10.63 40.95
C GLY A 285 -26.64 -10.93 39.80
N LEU A 286 -25.41 -11.40 39.98
CA LEU A 286 -24.70 -12.03 41.10
C LEU A 286 -23.18 -11.90 40.85
N ALA A 287 -22.40 -11.89 41.93
CA ALA A 287 -20.95 -11.75 41.97
C ALA A 287 -20.20 -12.98 41.40
N GLY A 288 -19.08 -12.72 40.71
CA GLY A 288 -18.07 -13.73 40.35
C GLY A 288 -16.83 -13.08 39.73
N GLN A 289 -15.72 -13.02 40.48
CA GLN A 289 -14.41 -12.65 39.94
C GLN A 289 -13.84 -13.81 39.10
N PRO A 290 -13.14 -13.52 37.98
CA PRO A 290 -12.07 -14.40 37.52
C PRO A 290 -10.72 -13.70 37.51
N ARG A 291 -9.75 -14.40 38.10
CA ARG A 291 -8.31 -14.10 38.15
C ARG A 291 -7.74 -14.03 36.73
N THR A 292 -7.07 -12.94 36.39
CA THR A 292 -6.25 -12.87 35.17
C THR A 292 -4.99 -13.72 35.37
N GLN A 293 -4.85 -14.80 34.62
CA GLN A 293 -3.61 -15.57 34.55
C GLN A 293 -2.88 -15.15 33.27
N VAL A 294 -1.70 -14.55 33.41
CA VAL A 294 -0.83 -14.24 32.27
C VAL A 294 -0.17 -15.55 31.84
N ILE A 295 -0.55 -16.06 30.67
CA ILE A 295 0.14 -17.20 30.05
C ILE A 295 1.31 -16.64 29.24
N GLN A 296 2.54 -16.82 29.74
CA GLN A 296 3.74 -16.67 28.93
C GLN A 296 3.80 -17.85 27.95
N MET A 297 3.53 -17.62 26.67
CA MET A 297 3.78 -18.62 25.64
C MET A 297 5.26 -18.59 25.25
N GLN A 298 6.02 -19.55 25.75
CA GLN A 298 7.34 -19.88 25.24
C GLN A 298 7.16 -20.82 24.05
N PHE A 299 7.37 -20.31 22.83
CA PHE A 299 7.39 -21.15 21.64
C PHE A 299 8.79 -21.77 21.49
N GLN A 300 8.89 -23.09 21.73
CA GLN A 300 10.03 -23.87 21.29
C GLN A 300 9.77 -24.45 19.89
N SER A 301 10.66 -24.06 18.98
CA SER A 301 11.13 -24.74 17.76
C SER A 301 10.17 -25.62 16.94
N HIS A 302 9.98 -25.19 15.69
CA HIS A 302 9.94 -26.00 14.48
C HIS A 302 9.07 -27.27 14.50
N LEU A 303 7.75 -27.07 14.40
CA LEU A 303 6.85 -27.97 13.69
C LEU A 303 5.75 -27.11 13.05
N ARG A 304 5.38 -27.44 11.80
CA ARG A 304 4.11 -26.99 11.18
C ARG A 304 3.04 -27.14 12.25
N MET A 305 2.33 -26.06 12.61
CA MET A 305 1.33 -26.15 13.68
C MET A 305 0.42 -27.34 13.37
N PRO A 306 0.30 -28.31 14.29
CA PRO A 306 -0.67 -29.38 14.11
C PRO A 306 -2.04 -28.74 13.93
N LYS A 307 -2.89 -29.35 13.09
CA LYS A 307 -4.29 -28.94 12.94
C LYS A 307 -4.84 -28.73 14.36
N LEU A 308 -5.33 -27.53 14.63
CA LEU A 308 -6.04 -27.23 15.86
C LEU A 308 -7.19 -28.25 15.94
N ASP A 309 -7.08 -29.18 16.89
CA ASP A 309 -8.18 -30.09 17.16
C ASP A 309 -9.39 -29.27 17.62
N ARG A 310 -10.55 -29.71 17.11
CA ARG A 310 -11.84 -29.04 17.10
C ARG A 310 -12.40 -28.73 18.48
#